data_AF-A0A8J7WYD1-F1
#
_entry.id   AF-A0A8J7WYD1-F1
#
_cell.length_a   1.000
_cell.length_b   1.000
_cell.length_c   1.000
_cell.angle_alpha   90.00
_cell.angle_beta   90.00
_cell.angle_gamma   90.00
#
_symmetry.space_group_name_H-M   'P 1'
#
loop_
_entity.id
_entity.type
_entity.pdbx_description
1 polymer ?
#
loop_
_entity_poly.entity_id
_entity_poly.type
_entity_poly.pdbx_seq_one_letter_code
_entity_poly.pdbx_strand_id
1 'polypeptide(L)'
;MSPIFSVLVAAFVAIALIFSARHYFNQIQRRRKLIEIGIEVLASRSWKDGIDLLTKALSVEGARVEGLVGDKGVPLPERLIRQAAGSSLLVYKHGTAYRIAASALADAQRRREEVGADTLCIATLGQIDPAAVQQAERDGIRLFDGAALWALIEPFIEESVRKDVAREADEAVKRPRTLATAAAALLGAGIVVLHLPTPRPDPTPAPTAPTPASPAGSPPTAATEAAAEPADANAQREVRRAALASAMIDLTGVESAAWSSNTTLVIDLLPGATVDGVFTASCGLAAQYPELRDEVRLQFESDDPAEGVRWRRCG
;
A
#
# COMPACT_ATOMS: atom_id res chain seq x y z
N MET A 1 17.71 1.61 -45.50
CA MET A 1 18.44 1.52 -44.21
C MET A 1 18.91 0.09 -44.06
N SER A 2 20.19 -0.15 -43.78
CA SER A 2 20.74 -1.51 -43.66
C SER A 2 20.09 -2.27 -42.50
N PRO A 3 19.84 -3.59 -42.61
CA PRO A 3 19.22 -4.40 -41.54
C PRO A 3 20.00 -4.29 -40.21
N ILE A 4 21.32 -4.11 -40.30
CA ILE A 4 22.22 -3.87 -39.16
C ILE A 4 21.83 -2.60 -38.40
N PHE A 5 21.48 -1.52 -39.09
CA PHE A 5 21.05 -0.27 -38.45
C PHE A 5 19.72 -0.44 -37.71
N SER A 6 18.78 -1.20 -38.29
CA SER A 6 17.49 -1.53 -37.67
C SER A 6 17.67 -2.33 -36.38
N VAL A 7 18.55 -3.34 -36.39
CA VAL A 7 18.84 -4.18 -35.22
C VAL A 7 19.56 -3.40 -34.13
N LEU A 8 20.51 -2.52 -34.48
CA LEU A 8 21.19 -1.67 -33.50
C LEU A 8 20.23 -0.67 -32.84
N VAL A 9 19.32 -0.07 -33.61
CA VAL A 9 18.28 0.82 -33.07
C VAL A 9 17.33 0.04 -32.14
N ALA A 10 16.89 -1.16 -32.54
CA ALA A 10 16.05 -2.01 -31.71
C ALA A 10 16.72 -2.41 -30.39
N ALA A 11 18.00 -2.80 -30.43
CA ALA A 11 18.77 -3.12 -29.24
C ALA A 11 18.94 -1.90 -28.31
N PHE A 12 19.23 -0.72 -28.89
CA PHE A 12 19.34 0.51 -28.11
C PHE A 12 18.01 0.88 -27.41
N VAL A 13 16.89 0.79 -28.13
CA VAL A 13 15.55 1.05 -27.56
C VAL A 13 15.23 0.06 -26.44
N ALA A 14 15.52 -1.24 -26.63
CA ALA A 14 15.31 -2.24 -25.60
C ALA A 14 16.13 -1.97 -24.33
N ILE A 15 17.41 -1.63 -24.47
CA ILE A 15 18.28 -1.25 -23.34
C ILE A 15 17.75 0.00 -22.64
N ALA A 16 17.34 1.02 -23.40
CA ALA A 16 16.79 2.26 -22.85
C ALA A 16 15.49 2.01 -22.07
N LEU A 17 14.61 1.14 -22.56
CA LEU A 17 13.37 0.75 -21.85
C LEU A 17 13.67 -0.02 -20.56
N ILE A 18 14.60 -0.96 -20.59
CA ILE A 18 15.01 -1.72 -19.39
C ILE A 18 15.60 -0.77 -18.34
N PHE A 19 16.48 0.14 -18.75
CA PHE A 19 17.10 1.11 -17.84
C PHE A 19 16.04 2.05 -17.25
N SER A 20 15.14 2.57 -18.10
CA SER A 20 14.05 3.46 -17.68
C SER A 20 13.10 2.75 -16.70
N ALA A 21 12.73 1.50 -16.97
CA ALA A 21 11.91 0.70 -16.06
C ALA A 21 12.61 0.52 -14.71
N ARG A 22 13.88 0.09 -14.68
CA ARG A 22 14.64 -0.07 -13.43
C ARG A 22 14.73 1.25 -12.66
N HIS A 23 14.99 2.35 -13.35
CA HIS A 23 15.08 3.67 -12.73
C HIS A 23 13.74 4.11 -12.14
N TYR A 24 12.64 3.98 -12.89
CA TYR A 24 11.29 4.31 -12.45
C TYR A 24 10.90 3.52 -11.20
N PHE A 25 11.10 2.21 -11.19
CA PHE A 25 10.77 1.36 -10.05
C PHE A 25 11.64 1.68 -8.83
N ASN A 26 12.95 1.90 -9.01
CA ASN A 26 13.86 2.16 -7.90
C ASN A 26 13.69 3.55 -7.28
N GLN A 27 13.38 4.59 -8.07
CA GLN A 27 13.30 5.96 -7.55
C GLN A 27 11.87 6.35 -7.19
N ILE A 28 10.88 6.05 -8.03
CA ILE A 28 9.52 6.56 -7.86
C ILE A 28 8.68 5.56 -7.08
N GLN A 29 8.57 4.32 -7.58
CA GLN A 29 7.68 3.33 -6.94
C GLN A 29 8.20 2.90 -5.56
N ARG A 30 9.52 2.74 -5.41
CA ARG A 30 10.13 2.47 -4.10
C ARG A 30 9.83 3.58 -3.09
N ARG A 31 9.97 4.85 -3.47
CA ARG A 31 9.65 5.99 -2.58
C ARG A 31 8.18 6.02 -2.21
N ARG A 32 7.29 5.78 -3.19
CA ARG A 32 5.84 5.68 -2.95
C ARG A 32 5.50 4.57 -1.96
N LYS A 33 6.06 3.37 -2.17
CA LYS A 33 5.85 2.24 -1.26
C LYS A 33 6.44 2.45 0.12
N LEU A 34 7.60 3.10 0.23
CA LEU A 34 8.19 3.45 1.51
C LEU A 34 7.26 4.37 2.31
N ILE A 35 6.70 5.40 1.68
CA ILE A 35 5.76 6.32 2.33
C ILE A 35 4.47 5.59 2.72
N GLU A 36 3.87 4.82 1.80
CA GLU A 36 2.64 4.06 2.02
C GLU A 36 2.77 3.11 3.22
N ILE A 37 3.78 2.24 3.20
CA ILE A 37 4.07 1.28 4.29
C ILE A 37 4.42 2.03 5.58
N GLY A 38 5.21 3.10 5.50
CA GLY A 38 5.58 3.89 6.66
C GLY A 38 4.38 4.52 7.37
N ILE A 39 3.46 5.09 6.60
CA ILE A 39 2.20 5.64 7.10
C ILE A 39 1.33 4.55 7.73
N GLU A 40 1.24 3.36 7.11
CA GLU A 40 0.49 2.24 7.66
C GLU A 40 1.06 1.75 8.99
N VAL A 41 2.39 1.63 9.08
CA VAL A 41 3.09 1.29 10.34
C VAL A 41 2.77 2.31 11.42
N LEU A 42 2.77 3.61 11.09
CA LEU A 42 2.39 4.66 12.04
C LEU A 42 0.92 4.60 12.45
N ALA A 43 0.02 4.35 11.50
CA ALA A 43 -1.42 4.23 11.76
C ALA A 43 -1.76 3.00 12.61
N SER A 44 -0.91 1.96 12.59
CA SER A 44 -1.04 0.81 13.47
C SER A 44 -0.62 1.09 14.93
N ARG A 45 0.15 2.16 15.15
CA ARG A 45 0.61 2.57 16.49
C ARG A 45 -0.42 3.43 17.20
N SER A 46 -0.14 3.76 18.46
CA SER A 46 -1.02 4.65 19.21
C SER A 46 -0.96 6.07 18.63
N TRP A 47 -2.09 6.76 18.63
CA TRP A 47 -2.13 8.18 18.23
C TRP A 47 -1.18 9.05 19.08
N LYS A 48 -0.86 8.62 20.30
CA LYS A 48 0.10 9.29 21.19
C LYS A 48 1.52 9.23 20.64
N ASP A 49 1.94 8.06 20.12
CA ASP A 49 3.26 7.92 19.52
C ASP A 49 3.42 8.86 18.30
N GLY A 50 2.37 8.97 17.49
CA GLY A 50 2.35 9.86 16.33
C GLY A 50 2.50 11.34 16.71
N ILE A 51 1.73 11.81 17.69
CA ILE A 51 1.82 13.21 18.14
C ILE A 51 3.14 13.52 18.86
N ASP A 52 3.72 12.55 19.57
CA ASP A 52 5.01 12.70 20.24
C ASP A 52 6.16 12.77 19.23
N LEU A 53 6.12 11.96 18.17
CA LEU A 53 7.06 12.04 17.05
C LEU A 53 6.95 13.38 16.33
N LEU A 54 5.73 13.83 16.04
CA LEU A 54 5.51 15.14 15.42
C LEU A 54 6.00 16.28 16.32
N THR A 55 5.76 16.19 17.63
CA THR A 55 6.25 17.16 18.61
C THR A 55 7.78 17.21 18.64
N LYS A 56 8.45 16.05 18.61
CA LYS A 56 9.92 15.97 18.50
C LYS A 56 10.44 16.58 17.20
N ALA A 57 9.77 16.33 16.08
CA ALA A 57 10.18 16.90 14.80
C ALA A 57 10.05 18.42 14.78
N LEU A 58 8.92 18.95 15.26
CA LEU A 58 8.69 20.40 15.36
C LEU A 58 9.61 21.08 16.37
N SER A 59 10.03 20.38 17.43
CA SER A 59 10.97 20.97 18.40
C SER A 59 12.38 21.13 17.85
N VAL A 60 12.79 20.27 16.92
CA VAL A 60 14.04 20.44 16.16
C VAL A 60 13.96 21.65 15.21
N GLU A 61 12.78 22.00 14.70
CA GLU A 61 12.55 23.26 13.96
C GLU A 61 12.58 24.51 14.87
N GLY A 62 12.84 24.34 16.18
CA GLY A 62 12.91 25.44 17.16
C GLY A 62 11.57 25.78 17.82
N ALA A 63 10.54 24.95 17.61
CA ALA A 63 9.23 25.18 18.19
C ALA A 63 9.11 24.57 19.60
N ARG A 64 8.47 25.28 20.53
CA ARG A 64 8.07 24.70 21.82
C ARG A 64 6.64 24.21 21.72
N VAL A 65 6.41 22.93 21.98
CA VAL A 65 5.08 22.33 21.88
C VAL A 65 4.56 22.04 23.29
N GLU A 66 3.39 22.57 23.60
CA GLU A 66 2.74 22.46 24.92
C GLU A 66 1.42 21.68 24.81
N GLY A 67 1.13 20.86 25.82
CA GLY A 67 -0.15 20.18 25.96
C GLY A 67 -1.25 21.17 26.33
N LEU A 68 -2.40 21.10 25.64
CA LEU A 68 -3.58 21.84 26.05
C LEU A 68 -4.38 21.04 27.08
N VAL A 69 -4.98 21.76 28.03
CA VAL A 69 -5.78 21.20 29.09
C VAL A 69 -7.16 21.86 29.02
N GLY A 70 -8.22 21.05 28.97
CA GLY A 70 -9.59 21.56 28.95
C GLY A 70 -10.07 22.03 30.33
N ASP A 71 -11.27 22.60 30.38
CA ASP A 71 -11.85 23.24 31.58
C ASP A 71 -11.86 22.36 32.84
N LYS A 72 -11.87 21.03 32.68
CA LYS A 72 -11.87 20.05 33.77
C LYS A 72 -10.48 19.50 34.13
N GLY A 73 -9.41 20.11 33.66
CA GLY A 73 -8.05 19.59 33.85
C GLY A 73 -7.72 18.38 32.96
N VAL A 74 -8.58 18.03 32.01
CA VAL A 74 -8.40 16.86 31.14
C VAL A 74 -7.47 17.22 29.97
N PRO A 75 -6.40 16.44 29.71
CA PRO A 75 -5.52 16.68 28.57
C PRO A 75 -6.28 16.55 27.25
N LEU A 76 -6.15 17.57 26.41
CA LEU A 76 -6.72 17.57 25.07
C LEU A 76 -5.75 16.87 24.09
N PRO A 77 -6.27 16.33 22.97
CA PRO A 77 -5.42 15.77 21.92
C PRO A 77 -4.67 16.86 21.13
N GLU A 78 -5.13 18.11 21.21
CA GLU A 78 -4.53 19.27 20.56
C GLU A 78 -3.26 19.72 21.30
N ARG A 79 -2.37 20.40 20.59
CA ARG A 79 -1.15 20.99 21.15
C ARG A 79 -1.04 22.45 20.75
N LEU A 80 -0.43 23.25 21.59
CA LEU A 80 -0.07 24.62 21.25
C LEU A 80 1.41 24.66 20.88
N ILE A 81 1.72 25.07 19.67
CA ILE A 81 3.08 25.29 19.20
C ILE A 81 3.41 26.77 19.43
N ARG A 82 4.40 27.07 20.27
CA ARG A 82 4.97 28.42 20.40
C ARG A 82 6.27 28.54 19.64
N GLN A 83 6.37 29.57 18.81
CA GLN A 83 7.56 29.95 18.07
C GLN A 83 7.84 31.44 18.29
N ALA A 84 9.01 31.91 17.85
CA ALA A 84 9.35 33.34 17.95
C ALA A 84 8.35 34.24 17.19
N ALA A 85 7.73 33.71 16.12
CA ALA A 85 6.77 34.42 15.28
C ALA A 85 5.34 34.44 15.83
N GLY A 86 5.02 33.65 16.87
CA GLY A 86 3.67 33.54 17.42
C GLY A 86 3.33 32.12 17.89
N SER A 87 2.04 31.89 18.09
CA SER A 87 1.46 30.64 18.54
C SER A 87 0.60 29.98 17.47
N SER A 88 0.73 28.67 17.28
CA SER A 88 -0.06 27.89 16.34
C SER A 88 -0.77 26.76 17.06
N LEU A 89 -2.09 26.61 16.84
CA LEU A 89 -2.81 25.43 17.29
C LEU A 89 -2.44 24.25 16.38
N LEU A 90 -2.02 23.13 16.97
CA LEU A 90 -1.77 21.86 16.27
C LEU A 90 -2.93 20.90 16.51
N VAL A 91 -3.59 20.53 15.42
CA VAL A 91 -4.64 19.50 15.39
C VAL A 91 -4.11 18.27 14.67
N TYR A 92 -3.95 17.18 15.40
CA TYR A 92 -3.53 15.89 14.84
C TYR A 92 -4.73 14.96 14.67
N LYS A 93 -4.97 14.51 13.44
CA LYS A 93 -6.00 13.51 13.10
C LYS A 93 -5.29 12.20 12.74
N HIS A 94 -5.56 11.16 13.51
CA HIS A 94 -4.82 9.89 13.41
C HIS A 94 -5.61 8.85 12.61
N GLY A 95 -4.99 8.30 11.58
CA GLY A 95 -5.53 7.21 10.76
C GLY A 95 -5.45 7.49 9.26
N THR A 96 -5.27 6.45 8.46
CA THR A 96 -5.11 6.54 6.99
C THR A 96 -6.42 6.82 6.26
N ALA A 97 -7.55 6.41 6.83
CA ALA A 97 -8.88 6.62 6.27
C ALA A 97 -9.38 8.07 6.42
N TYR A 98 -8.71 8.90 7.23
CA TYR A 98 -9.15 10.28 7.43
C TYR A 98 -8.94 11.11 6.17
N ARG A 99 -10.01 11.81 5.77
CA ARG A 99 -9.98 12.84 4.73
C ARG A 99 -10.33 14.19 5.33
N ILE A 100 -9.42 15.15 5.21
CA ILE A 100 -9.64 16.50 5.71
C ILE A 100 -10.34 17.32 4.62
N ALA A 101 -11.61 17.58 4.83
CA ALA A 101 -12.44 18.44 3.99
C ALA A 101 -12.42 19.90 4.49
N ALA A 102 -12.92 20.82 3.65
CA ALA A 102 -13.03 22.25 3.96
C ALA A 102 -13.82 22.54 5.26
N SER A 103 -14.87 21.74 5.55
CA SER A 103 -15.64 21.86 6.80
C SER A 103 -14.79 21.57 8.04
N ALA A 104 -13.93 20.56 7.99
CA ALA A 104 -13.03 20.24 9.09
C ALA A 104 -12.00 21.36 9.34
N LEU A 105 -11.63 22.14 8.32
CA LEU A 105 -10.80 23.33 8.50
C LEU A 105 -11.56 24.43 9.24
N ALA A 106 -12.82 24.68 8.88
CA ALA A 106 -13.64 25.68 9.55
C ALA A 106 -13.85 25.37 11.05
N ASP A 107 -14.06 24.10 11.38
CA ASP A 107 -14.16 23.65 12.78
C ASP A 107 -12.83 23.86 13.53
N ALA A 108 -11.71 23.54 12.89
CA ALA A 108 -10.39 23.74 13.47
C ALA A 108 -10.01 25.23 13.61
N GLN A 109 -10.49 26.10 12.71
CA GLN A 109 -10.34 27.55 12.82
C GLN A 109 -11.11 28.13 14.01
N ARG A 110 -12.36 27.70 14.20
CA ARG A 110 -13.15 28.07 15.39
C ARG A 110 -12.43 27.65 16.66
N ARG A 111 -11.87 26.43 16.66
CA ARG A 111 -11.09 25.93 17.79
C ARG A 111 -9.82 26.74 18.05
N ARG A 112 -9.11 27.16 16.99
CA ARG A 112 -7.94 28.07 17.09
C ARG A 112 -8.33 29.37 17.78
N GLU A 113 -9.47 29.96 17.43
CA GLU A 113 -9.97 31.20 18.03
C GLU A 113 -10.33 31.02 19.50
N GLU A 114 -10.99 29.92 19.86
CA GLU A 114 -11.29 29.56 21.27
C GLU A 114 -10.03 29.44 22.13
N VAL A 115 -8.98 28.82 21.58
CA VAL A 115 -7.69 28.65 22.26
C VAL A 115 -6.85 29.94 22.24
N GLY A 116 -7.18 30.90 21.39
CA GLY A 116 -6.45 32.16 21.23
C GLY A 116 -5.09 32.00 20.53
N ALA A 117 -4.97 31.05 19.61
CA ALA A 117 -3.76 30.86 18.82
C ALA A 117 -3.74 31.74 17.55
N ASP A 118 -2.56 32.22 17.15
CA ASP A 118 -2.39 33.10 16.00
C ASP A 118 -2.63 32.36 14.68
N THR A 119 -2.06 31.16 14.53
CA THR A 119 -2.15 30.34 13.32
C THR A 119 -2.71 28.94 13.60
N LEU A 120 -3.03 28.20 12.54
CA LEU A 120 -3.50 26.82 12.62
C LEU A 120 -2.57 25.89 11.85
N CYS A 121 -2.31 24.72 12.43
CA CYS A 121 -1.54 23.65 11.85
C CYS A 121 -2.34 22.35 11.98
N ILE A 122 -2.56 21.66 10.86
CA ILE A 122 -3.29 20.38 10.85
C ILE A 122 -2.39 19.30 10.26
N ALA A 123 -2.31 18.18 10.96
CA ALA A 123 -1.57 17.01 10.50
C ALA A 123 -2.47 15.77 10.47
N THR A 124 -2.40 15.00 9.40
CA THR A 124 -3.12 13.73 9.23
C THR A 124 -2.23 12.66 8.62
N LEU A 125 -2.49 11.39 8.96
CA LEU A 125 -1.89 10.24 8.26
C LEU A 125 -2.62 9.91 6.96
N GLY A 126 -3.83 10.40 6.79
CA GLY A 126 -4.64 10.21 5.59
C GLY A 126 -4.40 11.28 4.53
N GLN A 127 -5.48 11.66 3.85
CA GLN A 127 -5.44 12.59 2.73
C GLN A 127 -6.13 13.92 3.06
N ILE A 128 -5.79 14.95 2.29
CA ILE A 128 -6.43 16.26 2.37
C ILE A 128 -7.07 16.56 1.04
N ASP A 129 -8.34 16.96 1.05
CA ASP A 129 -9.06 17.22 -0.18
C ASP A 129 -8.50 18.48 -0.87
N PRO A 130 -8.44 18.52 -2.22
CA PRO A 130 -7.87 19.67 -2.94
C PRO A 130 -8.55 21.01 -2.60
N ALA A 131 -9.86 20.99 -2.31
CA ALA A 131 -10.59 22.19 -1.88
C ALA A 131 -10.13 22.68 -0.50
N ALA A 132 -9.80 21.76 0.42
CA ALA A 132 -9.26 22.10 1.73
C ALA A 132 -7.84 22.67 1.60
N VAL A 133 -7.00 22.12 0.71
CA VAL A 133 -5.67 22.68 0.42
C VAL A 133 -5.78 24.13 -0.06
N GLN A 134 -6.65 24.42 -1.03
CA GLN A 134 -6.85 25.78 -1.54
C GLN A 134 -7.40 26.75 -0.48
N GLN A 135 -8.25 26.27 0.44
CA GLN A 135 -8.71 27.09 1.56
C GLN A 135 -7.58 27.37 2.54
N ALA A 136 -6.80 26.35 2.90
CA ALA A 136 -5.67 26.48 3.81
C ALA A 136 -4.60 27.46 3.29
N GLU A 137 -4.29 27.43 1.99
CA GLU A 137 -3.37 28.40 1.37
C GLU A 137 -3.87 29.84 1.49
N ARG A 138 -5.17 30.07 1.29
CA ARG A 138 -5.79 31.40 1.44
C ARG A 138 -5.77 31.89 2.89
N ASP A 139 -6.02 30.98 3.82
CA ASP A 139 -6.18 31.28 5.24
C ASP A 139 -4.85 31.19 6.02
N GLY A 140 -3.74 30.88 5.35
CA GLY A 140 -2.42 30.73 5.99
C GLY A 140 -2.32 29.52 6.95
N ILE A 141 -3.10 28.47 6.72
CA ILE A 141 -3.10 27.24 7.54
C ILE A 141 -1.99 26.31 7.05
N ARG A 142 -1.13 25.85 7.97
CA ARG A 142 -0.11 24.84 7.68
C ARG A 142 -0.75 23.45 7.66
N LEU A 143 -0.59 22.72 6.57
CA LEU A 143 -1.14 21.38 6.40
C LEU A 143 -0.03 20.33 6.25
N PHE A 144 -0.23 19.18 6.87
CA PHE A 144 0.57 17.98 6.65
C PHE A 144 -0.37 16.81 6.32
N ASP A 145 -0.33 16.38 5.07
CA ASP A 145 -0.92 15.11 4.66
C ASP A 145 0.00 13.93 5.05
N GLY A 146 -0.43 12.70 4.81
CA GLY A 146 0.35 11.53 5.20
C GLY A 146 1.79 11.52 4.66
N ALA A 147 2.00 11.97 3.41
CA ALA A 147 3.32 11.99 2.80
C ALA A 147 4.23 13.08 3.38
N ALA A 148 3.72 14.30 3.55
CA ALA A 148 4.45 15.40 4.17
C ALA A 148 4.75 15.11 5.64
N LEU A 149 3.79 14.51 6.35
CA LEU A 149 3.95 14.09 7.74
C LEU A 149 5.02 13.00 7.86
N TRP A 150 4.98 11.97 7.02
CA TRP A 150 5.99 10.90 7.00
C TRP A 150 7.40 11.48 6.82
N ALA A 151 7.60 12.34 5.82
CA ALA A 151 8.90 12.96 5.54
C ALA A 151 9.46 13.75 6.73
N LEU A 152 8.58 14.37 7.53
CA LEU A 152 8.96 15.14 8.72
C LEU A 152 9.38 14.24 9.89
N ILE A 153 8.67 13.12 10.10
CA ILE A 153 8.85 12.28 11.29
C ILE A 153 9.76 11.07 11.07
N GLU A 154 9.95 10.60 9.84
CA GLU A 154 10.83 9.48 9.49
C GLU A 154 12.22 9.55 10.15
N PRO A 155 12.91 10.71 10.20
CA PRO A 155 14.21 10.82 10.86
C PRO A 155 14.20 10.50 12.37
N PHE A 156 13.04 10.59 13.02
CA PHE A 156 12.86 10.39 14.46
C PHE A 156 12.31 9.00 14.81
N ILE A 157 11.94 8.21 13.82
CA ILE A 157 11.55 6.82 13.99
C ILE A 157 12.80 5.97 14.30
N GLU A 158 12.61 4.92 15.10
CA GLU A 158 13.68 3.97 15.43
C GLU A 158 14.28 3.34 14.17
N GLU A 159 15.61 3.17 14.16
CA GLU A 159 16.35 2.65 13.01
C GLU A 159 15.91 1.24 12.60
N SER A 160 15.51 0.39 13.55
CA SER A 160 14.98 -0.95 13.29
C SER A 160 13.70 -0.88 12.43
N VAL A 161 12.74 -0.07 12.86
CA VAL A 161 11.47 0.16 12.17
C VAL A 161 11.70 0.77 10.79
N ARG A 162 12.61 1.75 10.66
CA ARG A 162 12.97 2.31 9.35
C ARG A 162 13.51 1.26 8.39
N LYS A 163 14.39 0.37 8.87
CA LYS A 163 14.95 -0.72 8.06
C LYS A 163 13.87 -1.73 7.66
N ASP A 164 12.93 -2.03 8.54
CA ASP A 164 11.82 -2.93 8.23
C ASP A 164 10.90 -2.35 7.15
N VAL A 165 10.50 -1.08 7.29
CA VAL A 165 9.72 -0.35 6.27
C VAL A 165 10.47 -0.32 4.93
N ALA A 166 11.77 -0.02 4.94
CA ALA A 166 12.58 0.01 3.73
C ALA A 166 12.67 -1.37 3.05
N ARG A 167 12.88 -2.43 3.84
CA ARG A 167 12.93 -3.82 3.35
C ARG A 167 11.60 -4.25 2.75
N GLU A 168 10.49 -3.92 3.39
CA GLU A 168 9.15 -4.24 2.89
C GLU A 168 8.84 -3.47 1.59
N ALA A 169 9.22 -2.19 1.51
CA ALA A 169 9.12 -1.41 0.27
C ALA A 169 9.96 -2.00 -0.87
N ASP A 170 11.15 -2.52 -0.57
CA ASP A 170 12.03 -3.17 -1.54
C ASP A 170 11.43 -4.49 -2.07
N GLU A 171 10.83 -5.31 -1.20
CA GLU A 171 10.13 -6.54 -1.61
C GLU A 171 8.85 -6.24 -2.39
N ALA A 172 8.07 -5.22 -2.01
CA ALA A 172 6.84 -4.82 -2.71
C ALA A 172 7.09 -4.40 -4.17
N VAL A 173 8.27 -3.84 -4.46
CA VAL A 173 8.64 -3.38 -5.81
C VAL A 173 9.32 -4.49 -6.62
N LYS A 174 9.78 -5.58 -5.99
CA LYS A 174 10.59 -6.63 -6.63
C LYS A 174 9.85 -7.33 -7.77
N ARG A 175 8.64 -7.86 -7.52
CA ARG A 175 7.81 -8.56 -8.51
C ARG A 175 7.36 -7.67 -9.68
N PRO A 176 6.77 -6.48 -9.46
CA PRO A 176 6.37 -5.63 -10.59
C PRO A 176 7.60 -5.16 -11.39
N ARG A 177 8.74 -4.93 -10.75
CA ARG A 177 10.00 -4.61 -11.44
C ARG A 177 10.48 -5.76 -12.31
N THR A 178 10.51 -7.01 -11.82
CA THR A 178 10.95 -8.16 -12.62
C THR A 178 10.03 -8.39 -13.82
N LEU A 179 8.71 -8.31 -13.63
CA LEU A 179 7.73 -8.41 -14.72
C LEU A 179 7.90 -7.30 -15.76
N ALA A 180 8.07 -6.05 -15.34
CA ALA A 180 8.30 -4.94 -16.26
C ALA A 180 9.60 -5.10 -17.05
N THR A 181 10.67 -5.57 -16.41
CA THR A 181 11.94 -5.85 -17.11
C THR A 181 11.81 -7.01 -18.09
N ALA A 182 11.05 -8.07 -17.74
CA ALA A 182 10.80 -9.19 -18.64
C ALA A 182 9.94 -8.78 -19.84
N ALA A 183 8.89 -7.99 -19.61
CA ALA A 183 8.05 -7.44 -20.68
C ALA A 183 8.85 -6.55 -21.63
N ALA A 184 9.71 -5.67 -21.11
CA ALA A 184 10.60 -4.84 -21.93
C ALA A 184 11.59 -5.67 -22.75
N ALA A 185 12.14 -6.75 -22.17
CA ALA A 185 13.03 -7.67 -22.88
C ALA A 185 12.31 -8.45 -24.00
N LEU A 186 11.09 -8.95 -23.74
CA LEU A 186 10.27 -9.64 -24.73
C LEU A 186 9.87 -8.71 -25.89
N LEU A 187 9.50 -7.46 -25.60
CA LEU A 187 9.22 -6.45 -26.63
C LEU A 187 10.46 -6.17 -27.49
N GLY A 188 11.62 -6.02 -26.86
CA GLY A 188 12.89 -5.86 -27.59
C GLY A 188 13.21 -7.06 -28.49
N ALA A 189 13.05 -8.28 -27.98
CA ALA A 189 13.27 -9.50 -28.75
C ALA A 189 12.28 -9.64 -29.92
N GLY A 190 11.00 -9.32 -29.71
CA GLY A 190 9.98 -9.34 -30.77
C GLY A 190 10.30 -8.38 -31.92
N ILE A 191 10.78 -7.18 -31.62
CA ILE A 191 11.22 -6.21 -32.63
C ILE A 191 12.41 -6.78 -33.42
N VAL A 192 13.39 -7.38 -32.75
CA VAL A 192 14.54 -8.01 -33.44
C VAL A 192 14.05 -9.13 -34.37
N VAL A 193 13.17 -10.02 -33.90
CA VAL A 193 12.60 -11.13 -34.70
C VAL A 193 11.85 -10.62 -35.93
N LEU A 194 11.06 -9.55 -35.80
CA LEU A 194 10.33 -8.94 -36.93
C LEU A 194 11.27 -8.33 -37.99
N HIS A 195 12.48 -7.96 -37.60
CA HIS A 195 13.50 -7.37 -38.48
C HIS A 195 14.57 -8.37 -38.94
N LEU A 196 14.51 -9.63 -38.51
CA LEU A 196 15.34 -10.69 -39.09
C LEU A 196 14.90 -10.95 -40.54
N PRO A 197 15.84 -11.11 -41.49
CA PRO A 197 15.49 -11.54 -42.84
C PRO A 197 14.76 -12.88 -42.76
N THR A 198 13.54 -12.95 -43.31
CA THR A 198 12.86 -14.24 -43.49
C THR A 198 13.76 -15.12 -44.33
N PRO A 199 14.12 -16.34 -43.86
CA PRO A 199 14.80 -17.29 -44.74
C PRO A 199 13.90 -17.49 -45.96
N ARG A 200 14.44 -17.23 -47.16
CA ARG A 200 13.74 -17.59 -48.39
C ARG A 200 13.41 -19.08 -48.31
N PRO A 201 12.16 -19.50 -48.53
CA PRO A 201 11.90 -20.90 -48.75
C PRO A 201 12.70 -21.31 -49.99
N ASP A 202 13.68 -22.20 -49.82
CA ASP A 202 14.22 -22.94 -50.94
C ASP A 202 13.06 -23.71 -51.60
N PRO A 203 13.02 -23.81 -52.94
CA PRO A 203 11.92 -24.46 -53.64
C PRO A 203 11.81 -25.93 -53.22
N THR A 204 10.72 -26.23 -52.51
CA THR A 204 10.26 -27.58 -52.22
C THR A 204 9.99 -28.36 -53.51
N PRO A 205 10.60 -29.53 -53.76
CA PRO A 205 10.04 -30.51 -54.67
C PRO A 205 8.80 -31.17 -54.04
N ALA A 206 7.70 -31.21 -54.79
CA ALA A 206 6.42 -31.80 -54.40
C ALA A 206 6.40 -33.35 -54.58
N PRO A 207 5.30 -34.05 -54.25
CA PRO A 207 5.09 -34.78 -53.01
C PRO A 207 5.08 -36.31 -53.19
N THR A 208 5.30 -37.07 -52.11
CA THR A 208 4.87 -38.47 -52.03
C THR A 208 4.33 -38.77 -50.64
N ALA A 209 3.11 -39.28 -50.57
CA ALA A 209 2.42 -39.74 -49.37
C ALA A 209 1.49 -40.92 -49.78
N PRO A 210 0.98 -41.78 -48.87
CA PRO A 210 1.25 -41.92 -47.43
C PRO A 210 1.39 -43.39 -46.89
N THR A 211 1.61 -43.50 -45.56
CA THR A 211 0.92 -44.41 -44.56
C THR A 211 1.78 -45.55 -43.93
N PRO A 212 1.61 -45.99 -42.64
CA PRO A 212 1.54 -45.28 -41.34
C PRO A 212 2.36 -45.93 -40.15
N ALA A 213 2.59 -45.12 -39.11
CA ALA A 213 2.58 -45.32 -37.63
C ALA A 213 3.30 -46.47 -36.85
N SER A 214 4.31 -46.06 -36.04
CA SER A 214 4.48 -46.09 -34.53
C SER A 214 4.24 -47.37 -33.69
N PRO A 215 4.75 -47.52 -32.42
CA PRO A 215 5.43 -46.54 -31.54
C PRO A 215 6.58 -47.00 -30.58
N ALA A 216 7.16 -45.98 -29.90
CA ALA A 216 7.75 -45.92 -28.54
C ALA A 216 9.08 -46.67 -28.24
N GLY A 217 10.02 -46.15 -27.45
CA GLY A 217 10.12 -44.94 -26.64
C GLY A 217 11.43 -44.99 -25.82
N SER A 218 11.93 -43.85 -25.31
CA SER A 218 13.06 -43.77 -24.35
C SER A 218 13.33 -42.32 -23.88
N PRO A 219 14.05 -42.09 -22.75
CA PRO A 219 13.59 -41.30 -21.57
C PRO A 219 14.52 -40.09 -21.26
N PRO A 220 14.68 -39.63 -20.00
CA PRO A 220 13.73 -39.06 -19.05
C PRO A 220 13.94 -37.54 -18.83
N THR A 221 12.91 -36.87 -18.31
CA THR A 221 12.98 -35.50 -17.77
C THR A 221 13.71 -35.51 -16.43
N ALA A 222 14.86 -34.82 -16.36
CA ALA A 222 15.53 -34.53 -15.11
C ALA A 222 14.79 -33.42 -14.36
N ALA A 223 14.16 -33.81 -13.24
CA ALA A 223 13.83 -32.90 -12.17
C ALA A 223 15.12 -32.26 -11.63
N THR A 224 15.15 -30.93 -11.54
CA THR A 224 16.09 -30.23 -10.65
C THR A 224 15.27 -29.68 -9.51
N GLU A 225 15.18 -30.50 -8.48
CA GLU A 225 14.90 -30.09 -7.11
C GLU A 225 16.21 -29.52 -6.56
N ALA A 226 16.21 -28.25 -6.19
CA ALA A 226 17.28 -27.61 -5.44
C ALA A 226 16.70 -26.44 -4.62
N ALA A 227 16.27 -26.79 -3.40
CA ALA A 227 16.32 -26.03 -2.15
C ALA A 227 16.10 -24.49 -2.17
N ALA A 228 15.00 -24.04 -1.55
CA ALA A 228 14.90 -22.70 -0.92
C ALA A 228 13.68 -22.58 0.04
N GLU A 229 13.69 -23.30 1.17
CA GLU A 229 12.92 -22.90 2.37
C GLU A 229 13.57 -21.60 2.92
N PRO A 230 13.08 -20.41 2.49
CA PRO A 230 12.02 -19.70 3.21
C PRO A 230 11.00 -19.00 2.29
N ALA A 231 11.08 -19.21 0.97
CA ALA A 231 10.10 -18.65 0.01
C ALA A 231 8.74 -19.37 0.09
N ASP A 232 8.76 -20.63 0.52
CA ASP A 232 7.58 -21.49 0.65
C ASP A 232 6.67 -21.01 1.78
N ALA A 233 7.21 -20.56 2.92
CA ALA A 233 6.38 -20.10 4.05
C ALA A 233 5.54 -18.86 3.71
N ASN A 234 6.08 -17.89 2.96
CA ASN A 234 5.33 -16.71 2.56
C ASN A 234 4.35 -17.03 1.41
N ALA A 235 4.77 -17.86 0.44
CA ALA A 235 3.88 -18.31 -0.62
C ALA A 235 2.70 -19.14 -0.07
N GLN A 236 2.96 -20.05 0.88
CA GLN A 236 1.93 -20.80 1.59
C GLN A 236 1.02 -19.92 2.43
N ARG A 237 1.55 -18.84 3.02
CA ARG A 237 0.76 -17.85 3.75
C ARG A 237 -0.16 -17.09 2.80
N GLU A 238 0.33 -16.64 1.65
CA GLU A 238 -0.49 -15.99 0.61
C GLU A 238 -1.60 -16.93 0.09
N VAL A 239 -1.27 -18.20 -0.18
CA VAL A 239 -2.24 -19.22 -0.60
C VAL A 239 -3.30 -19.47 0.48
N ARG A 240 -2.89 -19.63 1.75
CA ARG A 240 -3.82 -19.79 2.87
C ARG A 240 -4.73 -18.58 3.06
N ARG A 241 -4.22 -17.37 2.85
CA ARG A 241 -4.99 -16.13 2.94
C ARG A 241 -5.98 -15.98 1.80
N ALA A 242 -5.60 -16.35 0.59
CA ALA A 242 -6.52 -16.41 -0.53
C ALA A 242 -7.65 -17.42 -0.26
N ALA A 243 -7.30 -18.62 0.25
CA ALA A 243 -8.29 -19.62 0.63
C ALA A 243 -9.23 -19.15 1.74
N LEU A 244 -8.71 -18.44 2.75
CA LEU A 244 -9.51 -17.86 3.82
C LEU A 244 -10.46 -16.77 3.31
N ALA A 245 -10.00 -15.86 2.45
CA ALA A 245 -10.87 -14.85 1.84
C ALA A 245 -11.98 -15.50 1.00
N SER A 246 -11.65 -16.53 0.20
CA SER A 246 -12.64 -17.28 -0.57
C SER A 246 -13.66 -17.98 0.34
N ALA A 247 -13.22 -18.63 1.41
CA ALA A 247 -14.12 -19.28 2.37
C ALA A 247 -15.05 -18.28 3.10
N MET A 248 -14.62 -17.02 3.27
CA MET A 248 -15.44 -15.96 3.85
C MET A 248 -16.50 -15.45 2.87
N ILE A 249 -16.19 -15.38 1.58
CA ILE A 249 -17.16 -15.03 0.52
C ILE A 249 -18.29 -16.09 0.44
N ASP A 250 -17.98 -17.36 0.71
CA ASP A 250 -18.95 -18.45 0.70
C ASP A 250 -19.93 -18.42 1.91
N LEU A 251 -19.73 -17.52 2.88
CA LEU A 251 -20.64 -17.38 4.03
C LEU A 251 -21.92 -16.63 3.63
N THR A 252 -23.06 -17.14 4.12
CA THR A 252 -24.36 -16.49 3.91
C THR A 252 -24.36 -15.08 4.53
N GLY A 253 -24.63 -14.07 3.70
CA GLY A 253 -24.70 -12.67 4.14
C GLY A 253 -23.42 -11.87 3.89
N VAL A 254 -22.40 -12.45 3.24
CA VAL A 254 -21.20 -11.75 2.78
C VAL A 254 -21.35 -11.42 1.29
N GLU A 255 -21.12 -10.16 0.93
CA GLU A 255 -21.05 -9.71 -0.47
C GLU A 255 -19.62 -9.84 -1.00
N SER A 256 -18.64 -9.48 -0.18
CA SER A 256 -17.24 -9.41 -0.56
C SER A 256 -16.36 -9.65 0.67
N ALA A 257 -15.21 -10.30 0.49
CA ALA A 257 -14.18 -10.40 1.52
C ALA A 257 -12.80 -10.18 0.90
N ALA A 258 -12.10 -9.13 1.35
CA ALA A 258 -10.82 -8.73 0.81
C ALA A 258 -9.83 -8.36 1.91
N TRP A 259 -8.57 -8.73 1.73
CA TRP A 259 -7.51 -8.34 2.65
C TRP A 259 -7.14 -6.88 2.44
N SER A 260 -7.29 -6.05 3.48
CA SER A 260 -6.76 -4.68 3.46
C SER A 260 -5.31 -4.61 3.96
N SER A 261 -4.88 -5.57 4.79
CA SER A 261 -3.50 -5.68 5.26
C SER A 261 -3.14 -7.13 5.60
N ASN A 262 -1.93 -7.38 6.11
CA ASN A 262 -1.50 -8.72 6.54
C ASN A 262 -2.32 -9.30 7.71
N THR A 263 -2.98 -8.45 8.48
CA THR A 263 -3.72 -8.84 9.69
C THR A 263 -5.16 -8.35 9.65
N THR A 264 -5.63 -7.78 8.53
CA THR A 264 -6.98 -7.21 8.43
C THR A 264 -7.70 -7.74 7.22
N LEU A 265 -8.83 -8.39 7.46
CA LEU A 265 -9.78 -8.82 6.43
C LEU A 265 -11.03 -7.93 6.52
N VAL A 266 -11.36 -7.26 5.43
CA VAL A 266 -12.57 -6.47 5.26
C VAL A 266 -13.66 -7.37 4.68
N ILE A 267 -14.85 -7.30 5.27
CA ILE A 267 -16.02 -8.10 4.92
C ILE A 267 -17.16 -7.12 4.65
N ASP A 268 -17.61 -7.07 3.41
CA ASP A 268 -18.78 -6.30 3.00
C ASP A 268 -20.02 -7.18 3.17
N LEU A 269 -21.04 -6.65 3.86
CA LEU A 269 -22.26 -7.39 4.17
C LEU A 269 -23.33 -7.17 3.11
N LEU A 270 -24.02 -8.25 2.74
CA LEU A 270 -25.20 -8.15 1.89
C LEU A 270 -26.33 -7.38 2.60
N PRO A 271 -27.20 -6.67 1.86
CA PRO A 271 -28.35 -5.99 2.43
C PRO A 271 -29.24 -6.92 3.28
N GLY A 272 -29.44 -6.56 4.55
CA GLY A 272 -30.24 -7.34 5.51
C GLY A 272 -29.48 -8.42 6.27
N ALA A 273 -28.17 -8.61 6.01
CA ALA A 273 -27.32 -9.45 6.85
C ALA A 273 -26.97 -8.74 8.16
N THR A 274 -26.82 -9.51 9.24
CA THR A 274 -26.44 -8.95 10.55
C THR A 274 -24.96 -9.22 10.83
N VAL A 275 -24.26 -8.19 11.33
CA VAL A 275 -22.85 -8.29 11.74
C VAL A 275 -22.64 -9.43 12.73
N ASP A 276 -23.54 -9.63 13.69
CA ASP A 276 -23.41 -10.69 14.71
C ASP A 276 -23.53 -12.11 14.11
N GLY A 277 -24.41 -12.30 13.13
CA GLY A 277 -24.58 -13.58 12.44
C GLY A 277 -23.36 -13.93 11.60
N VAL A 278 -22.89 -12.99 10.77
CA VAL A 278 -21.71 -13.19 9.92
C VAL A 278 -20.44 -13.32 10.77
N PHE A 279 -20.30 -12.56 11.86
CA PHE A 279 -19.18 -12.68 12.78
C PHE A 279 -19.13 -14.07 13.44
N THR A 280 -20.27 -14.60 13.90
CA THR A 280 -20.34 -15.94 14.50
C THR A 280 -19.96 -17.02 13.49
N ALA A 281 -20.46 -16.92 12.25
CA ALA A 281 -20.11 -17.84 11.18
C ALA A 281 -18.62 -17.76 10.80
N SER A 282 -18.08 -16.54 10.70
CA SER A 282 -16.66 -16.28 10.42
C SER A 282 -15.76 -16.91 11.48
N CYS A 283 -16.10 -16.77 12.77
CA CYS A 283 -15.33 -17.39 13.85
C CYS A 283 -15.47 -18.91 13.92
N GLY A 284 -16.52 -19.49 13.30
CA GLY A 284 -16.63 -20.94 13.11
C GLY A 284 -15.51 -21.52 12.23
N LEU A 285 -14.94 -20.71 11.33
CA LEU A 285 -13.80 -21.10 10.48
C LEU A 285 -12.46 -21.13 11.23
N ALA A 286 -12.40 -20.62 12.46
CA ALA A 286 -11.17 -20.57 13.25
C ALA A 286 -10.56 -21.94 13.56
N ALA A 287 -11.35 -23.03 13.49
CA ALA A 287 -10.83 -24.39 13.64
C ALA A 287 -9.98 -24.84 12.44
N GLN A 288 -10.29 -24.34 11.24
CA GLN A 288 -9.55 -24.64 10.01
C GLN A 288 -8.46 -23.59 9.73
N TYR A 289 -8.66 -22.35 10.21
CA TYR A 289 -7.74 -21.23 10.05
C TYR A 289 -7.41 -20.62 11.43
N PRO A 290 -6.43 -21.16 12.17
CA PRO A 290 -6.09 -20.69 13.52
C PRO A 290 -5.66 -19.21 13.54
N GLU A 291 -5.17 -18.70 12.41
CA GLU A 291 -4.75 -17.31 12.19
C GLU A 291 -5.90 -16.31 12.47
N LEU A 292 -7.17 -16.75 12.34
CA LEU A 292 -8.35 -15.98 12.71
C LEU A 292 -8.46 -15.64 14.20
N ARG A 293 -7.87 -16.46 15.07
CA ARG A 293 -7.86 -16.23 16.52
C ARG A 293 -6.70 -15.35 16.95
N ASP A 294 -5.52 -15.63 16.41
CA ASP A 294 -4.27 -15.11 16.96
C ASP A 294 -3.82 -13.82 16.28
N GLU A 295 -4.09 -13.65 14.98
CA GLU A 295 -3.46 -12.61 14.16
C GLU A 295 -4.46 -11.71 13.42
N VAL A 296 -5.59 -12.24 12.96
CA VAL A 296 -6.48 -11.55 12.02
C VAL A 296 -7.58 -10.75 12.74
N ARG A 297 -7.78 -9.52 12.29
CA ARG A 297 -8.88 -8.62 12.64
C ARG A 297 -9.90 -8.61 11.50
N LEU A 298 -11.18 -8.71 11.86
CA LEU A 298 -12.30 -8.60 10.92
C LEU A 298 -12.88 -7.19 10.96
N GLN A 299 -12.97 -6.55 9.80
CA GLN A 299 -13.63 -5.26 9.59
C GLN A 299 -14.91 -5.52 8.82
N PHE A 300 -16.06 -5.19 9.40
CA PHE A 300 -17.36 -5.33 8.75
C PHE A 300 -17.80 -3.96 8.23
N GLU A 301 -18.14 -3.93 6.95
CA GLU A 301 -18.74 -2.79 6.28
C GLU A 301 -20.15 -3.17 5.84
N SER A 302 -21.06 -2.21 5.94
CA SER A 302 -22.45 -2.34 5.54
C SER A 302 -22.76 -1.20 4.58
N ASP A 303 -23.57 -1.47 3.57
CA ASP A 303 -24.07 -0.46 2.63
C ASP A 303 -24.99 0.57 3.32
N ASP A 304 -25.47 0.28 4.53
CA ASP A 304 -26.20 1.27 5.34
C ASP A 304 -25.20 2.21 6.05
N PRO A 305 -25.13 3.49 5.66
CA PRO A 305 -24.24 4.47 6.29
C PRO A 305 -24.54 4.71 7.78
N ALA A 306 -25.72 4.29 8.29
CA ALA A 306 -26.06 4.36 9.71
C ALA A 306 -25.41 3.26 10.55
N GLU A 307 -25.02 2.12 9.97
CA GLU A 307 -24.48 0.98 10.72
C GLU A 307 -22.98 1.11 11.03
N GLY A 308 -22.26 1.86 10.19
CA GLY A 308 -20.85 2.23 10.34
C GLY A 308 -19.87 1.04 10.28
N VAL A 309 -18.58 1.35 10.17
CA VAL A 309 -17.51 0.33 10.15
C VAL A 309 -17.38 -0.30 11.54
N ARG A 310 -17.42 -1.64 11.62
CA ARG A 310 -17.30 -2.37 12.88
C ARG A 310 -16.10 -3.33 12.89
N TRP A 311 -15.31 -3.25 13.95
CA TRP A 311 -14.11 -4.06 14.10
C TRP A 311 -14.33 -5.16 15.14
N ARG A 312 -13.99 -6.40 14.80
CA ARG A 312 -14.05 -7.55 15.73
C ARG A 312 -12.88 -8.51 15.54
N ARG A 313 -12.67 -9.38 16.54
CA ARG A 313 -11.68 -10.47 16.53
C ARG A 313 -12.34 -11.73 17.09
N CYS A 314 -11.95 -12.89 16.57
CA CYS A 314 -12.43 -14.17 17.07
C CYS A 314 -11.67 -14.55 18.35
N GLY A 315 -12.15 -14.09 19.50
CA GLY A 315 -11.56 -14.35 20.82
C GLY A 315 -12.61 -14.35 21.92
#